data_AF-A0A9D6M5D9-F1
#
_entry.id   AF-A0A9D6M5D9-F1
#
_cell.length_a   1.000
_cell.length_b   1.000
_cell.length_c   1.000
_cell.angle_alpha   90.00
_cell.angle_beta   90.00
_cell.angle_gamma   90.00
#
_symmetry.space_group_name_H-M   'P 1'
#
loop_
_entity.id
_entity.type
_entity.pdbx_description
1 polymer ?
#
loop_
_entity_poly.entity_id
_entity_poly.type
_entity_poly.pdbx_seq_one_letter_code
_entity_poly.pdbx_strand_id
1 'polypeptide(L)'
;MKYKSRYRRGMMELKGRLTMKREDAGRLLKELGEELLRTGRLTYPAEFGEARSISTPESLYVEIEYKEKRDKKKFEIELEW
;
A
#
# COMPACT_ATOMS: atom_id res chain seq x y z
N MET A 1 -23.86 -27.80 -23.20
CA MET A 1 -22.39 -27.71 -22.96
C MET A 1 -22.13 -26.44 -22.15
N LYS A 2 -21.76 -26.55 -20.87
CA LYS A 2 -21.53 -25.40 -19.97
C LYS A 2 -20.03 -25.12 -19.88
N TYR A 3 -19.54 -24.09 -20.57
CA TYR A 3 -18.24 -23.50 -20.28
C TYR A 3 -18.45 -22.23 -19.46
N LYS A 4 -18.54 -22.38 -18.12
CA LYS A 4 -18.31 -21.27 -17.21
C LYS A 4 -16.83 -21.25 -16.87
N SER A 5 -16.05 -20.55 -17.69
CA SER A 5 -14.67 -20.21 -17.34
C SER A 5 -14.70 -19.20 -16.18
N ARG A 6 -14.61 -19.72 -14.95
CA ARG A 6 -14.38 -18.92 -13.75
C ARG A 6 -12.87 -18.74 -13.60
N TYR A 7 -12.29 -17.81 -14.36
CA TYR A 7 -11.02 -17.23 -13.95
C TYR A 7 -11.29 -16.36 -12.73
N ARG A 8 -11.24 -16.95 -11.52
CA ARG A 8 -10.88 -16.19 -10.33
C ARG A 8 -9.41 -15.82 -10.49
N ARG A 9 -9.16 -14.68 -11.15
CA ARG A 9 -7.86 -14.01 -11.14
C ARG A 9 -7.52 -13.81 -9.66
N GLY A 10 -6.56 -14.57 -9.14
CA GLY A 10 -6.22 -14.53 -7.73
C GLY A 10 -5.82 -13.11 -7.36
N MET A 11 -6.55 -12.49 -6.44
CA MET A 11 -6.12 -11.21 -5.86
C MET A 11 -4.82 -11.48 -5.14
N MET A 12 -3.76 -10.79 -5.57
CA MET A 12 -2.47 -10.88 -4.91
C MET A 12 -2.51 -9.92 -3.73
N GLU A 13 -2.69 -10.46 -2.53
CA GLU A 13 -2.71 -9.67 -1.30
C GLU A 13 -1.34 -9.76 -0.61
N LEU A 14 -0.64 -8.64 -0.47
CA LEU A 14 0.57 -8.51 0.33
C LEU A 14 0.21 -7.78 1.62
N LYS A 15 0.35 -8.47 2.75
CA LYS A 15 0.08 -7.91 4.07
C LYS A 15 1.31 -8.04 4.95
N GLY A 16 1.75 -6.90 5.48
CA GLY A 16 2.90 -6.79 6.36
C GLY A 16 2.65 -5.72 7.40
N ARG A 17 3.16 -5.92 8.62
CA ARG A 17 3.08 -4.93 9.69
C ARG A 17 4.37 -4.95 10.49
N LEU A 18 4.94 -3.78 10.70
CA LEU A 18 6.09 -3.57 11.56
C LEU A 18 5.78 -2.52 12.61
N THR A 19 6.44 -2.66 13.77
CA THR A 19 6.51 -1.59 14.76
C THR A 19 7.79 -0.82 14.52
N MET A 20 7.70 0.49 14.33
CA MET A 20 8.85 1.37 14.10
C MET A 20 8.68 2.69 14.85
N LYS A 21 9.76 3.46 15.00
CA LYS A 21 9.68 4.80 15.61
C LYS A 21 8.95 5.75 14.67
N ARG A 22 8.39 6.82 15.23
CA ARG A 22 7.69 7.88 14.46
C ARG A 22 8.56 8.46 13.35
N GLU A 23 9.84 8.68 13.62
CA GLU A 23 10.79 9.26 12.66
C GLU A 23 11.04 8.33 11.47
N ASP A 24 11.21 7.04 11.73
CA ASP A 24 11.43 6.03 10.68
C ASP A 24 10.18 5.85 9.83
N ALA A 25 8.98 5.85 10.44
CA ALA A 25 7.71 5.83 9.71
C ALA A 25 7.53 7.05 8.80
N GLY A 26 7.87 8.25 9.32
CA GLY A 26 7.82 9.48 8.54
C GLY A 26 8.82 9.48 7.38
N ARG A 27 10.03 8.95 7.60
CA ARG A 27 11.03 8.80 6.54
C ARG A 27 10.56 7.84 5.45
N LEU A 28 10.01 6.68 5.83
CA LEU A 28 9.46 5.72 4.88
C LEU A 28 8.35 6.32 4.02
N LEU A 29 7.37 7.01 4.63
CA LEU A 29 6.29 7.66 3.88
C LEU A 29 6.83 8.71 2.90
N LYS A 30 7.83 9.50 3.33
CA LYS A 30 8.47 10.49 2.49
C LYS A 30 9.18 9.84 1.29
N GLU A 31 9.98 8.80 1.53
CA GLU A 31 10.73 8.09 0.48
C GLU A 31 9.79 7.47 -0.57
N LEU A 32 8.70 6.83 -0.12
CA LEU A 32 7.68 6.28 -1.02
C LEU A 32 6.98 7.36 -1.84
N GLY A 33 6.65 8.49 -1.22
CA GLY A 33 6.05 9.63 -1.92
C GLY A 33 6.98 10.24 -2.97
N GLU A 34 8.27 10.41 -2.64
CA GLU A 34 9.28 10.90 -3.57
C GLU A 34 9.53 9.91 -4.73
N GLU A 35 9.53 8.60 -4.45
CA GLU A 35 9.63 7.56 -5.48
C GLU A 35 8.47 7.62 -6.46
N LEU A 36 7.24 7.73 -5.94
CA LEU A 36 6.02 7.83 -6.73
C LEU A 36 6.05 9.06 -7.65
N LEU A 37 6.42 10.23 -7.11
CA LEU A 37 6.54 11.47 -7.90
C LEU A 37 7.59 11.36 -9.00
N ARG A 38 8.74 10.74 -8.70
CA ARG A 38 9.87 10.69 -9.64
C ARG A 38 9.68 9.65 -10.73
N THR A 39 9.05 8.52 -10.42
CA THR A 39 9.08 7.32 -11.28
C THR A 39 7.70 6.80 -11.68
N GLY A 40 6.63 7.25 -11.04
CA GLY A 40 5.30 6.65 -11.18
C GLY A 40 5.24 5.21 -10.66
N ARG A 41 6.07 4.87 -9.67
CA ARG A 41 6.14 3.54 -9.07
C ARG A 41 6.20 3.63 -7.55
N LEU A 42 5.73 2.57 -6.89
CA LEU A 42 5.85 2.36 -5.45
C LEU A 42 6.55 1.04 -5.17
N THR A 43 7.58 1.07 -4.33
CA THR A 43 8.25 -0.13 -3.87
C THR A 43 7.68 -0.60 -2.53
N TYR A 44 7.05 -1.78 -2.51
CA TYR A 44 6.71 -2.50 -1.29
C TYR A 44 8.00 -3.00 -0.63
N PRO A 45 8.38 -2.52 0.57
CA PRO A 45 9.67 -2.86 1.15
C PRO A 45 9.72 -4.31 1.65
N ALA A 46 10.86 -4.98 1.47
CA ALA A 46 11.07 -6.36 1.94
C ALA A 46 10.83 -6.55 3.45
N GLU A 47 11.00 -5.50 4.24
CA GLU A 47 10.81 -5.57 5.69
C GLU A 47 9.34 -5.92 6.05
N PHE A 48 8.40 -5.61 5.17
CA PHE A 48 6.99 -5.91 5.33
C PHE A 48 6.59 -7.26 4.69
N GLY A 49 7.48 -7.91 3.95
CA GLY A 49 7.20 -9.17 3.25
C GLY A 49 8.15 -9.42 2.08
N GLU A 50 7.61 -9.61 0.87
CA GLU A 50 8.45 -9.74 -0.33
C GLU A 50 8.59 -8.39 -1.04
N ALA A 51 9.82 -7.96 -1.30
CA ALA A 51 10.05 -6.72 -2.04
C ALA A 51 9.42 -6.77 -3.43
N ARG A 52 8.62 -5.76 -3.78
CA ARG A 52 7.99 -5.64 -5.09
C ARG A 52 7.88 -4.18 -5.52
N SER A 53 7.99 -3.91 -6.81
CA SER A 53 7.75 -2.60 -7.40
C SER A 53 6.46 -2.61 -8.20
N ILE A 54 5.61 -1.61 -7.97
CA ILE A 54 4.26 -1.51 -8.53
C ILE A 54 4.19 -0.21 -9.34
N SER A 55 3.88 -0.31 -10.63
CA SER A 55 3.62 0.88 -11.46
C SER A 55 2.23 1.43 -11.19
N THR A 56 2.13 2.74 -11.00
CA THR A 56 0.87 3.44 -10.79
C THR A 56 0.40 4.13 -12.07
N PRO A 57 -0.92 4.31 -12.28
CA PRO A 57 -1.43 5.20 -13.32
C PRO A 57 -1.13 6.67 -13.00
N GLU A 58 -1.40 7.55 -13.97
CA GLU A 58 -1.21 9.01 -13.83
C GLU A 58 -2.15 9.64 -12.80
N SER A 59 -3.35 9.09 -12.63
CA SER A 59 -4.35 9.56 -11.67
C SER A 59 -4.62 8.48 -10.62
N LEU A 60 -4.57 8.88 -9.35
CA LEU A 60 -4.81 8.03 -8.19
C LEU A 60 -5.92 8.63 -7.33
N TYR A 61 -6.77 7.76 -6.77
CA TYR A 61 -7.62 8.16 -5.64
C TYR A 61 -6.81 8.07 -4.36
N VAL A 62 -6.91 9.09 -3.51
CA VAL A 62 -6.20 9.16 -2.22
C VAL A 62 -7.24 9.28 -1.11
N GLU A 63 -7.30 8.28 -0.24
CA GLU A 63 -8.10 8.31 0.98
C GLU A 63 -7.19 8.45 2.20
N ILE A 64 -7.57 9.33 3.13
CA ILE A 64 -6.88 9.53 4.41
C ILE A 64 -7.91 9.38 5.52
N GLU A 65 -7.66 8.43 6.42
CA GLU A 65 -8.60 8.11 7.49
C GLU A 65 -7.91 8.07 8.85
N TYR A 66 -8.53 8.70 9.85
CA TYR A 66 -8.15 8.58 11.25
C TYR A 66 -9.28 7.92 12.06
N LYS A 67 -8.99 6.77 12.68
CA LYS A 67 -9.91 6.00 13.52
C LYS A 67 -9.39 5.94 14.95
N GLU A 68 -10.24 6.29 15.92
CA GLU A 68 -9.95 6.18 17.35
C GLU A 68 -11.03 5.33 18.05
N LYS A 69 -10.62 4.25 18.72
CA LYS A 69 -11.50 3.36 19.51
C LYS A 69 -10.80 2.92 20.79
N ARG A 70 -11.31 3.40 21.94
CA ARG A 70 -10.79 3.12 23.30
C ARG A 70 -9.27 3.36 23.38
N ASP A 71 -8.47 2.31 23.24
CA ASP A 71 -7.00 2.33 23.36
C ASP A 71 -6.27 2.17 22.02
N LYS A 72 -7.01 2.18 20.91
CA LYS A 72 -6.45 2.01 19.57
C LYS A 72 -6.67 3.25 18.73
N LYS A 73 -5.58 3.79 18.22
CA LYS A 73 -5.55 4.87 17.22
C LYS A 73 -4.96 4.29 15.94
N LYS A 74 -5.59 4.58 14.81
CA LYS A 74 -5.12 4.18 13.48
C LYS A 74 -5.19 5.39 12.57
N PHE A 75 -4.10 5.65 11.87
CA PHE A 75 -4.05 6.60 10.77
C PHE A 75 -3.69 5.79 9.52
N GLU A 76 -4.48 5.90 8.47
CA GLU A 76 -4.37 5.09 7.26
C GLU A 76 -4.37 6.02 6.05
N ILE A 77 -3.45 5.76 5.11
CA ILE A 77 -3.39 6.42 3.81
C ILE A 77 -3.54 5.30 2.78
N GLU A 78 -4.57 5.39 1.95
CA GLU A 78 -4.84 4.43 0.91
C GLU A 78 -4.76 5.11 -0.46
N LEU A 79 -4.06 4.45 -1.39
CA LEU A 79 -3.96 4.85 -2.79
C LEU A 79 -4.70 3.79 -3.60
N GLU A 80 -5.74 4.18 -4.34
CA GLU A 80 -6.60 3.26 -5.09
C GLU A 80 -6.59 3.55 -6.58
N TRP A 81 -6.58 2.46 -7.38
CA TRP A 81 -6.70 2.47 -8.84
C TRP A 81 -7.09 1.10 -9.42
#